data_AF-A0A933QY85-F1
#
_entry.id   AF-A0A933QY85-F1
#
_cell.length_a   1.000
_cell.length_b   1.000
_cell.length_c   1.000
_cell.angle_alpha   90.00
_cell.angle_beta   90.00
_cell.angle_gamma   90.00
#
_symmetry.space_group_name_H-M   'P 1'
#
loop_
_entity.id
_entity.type
_entity.pdbx_description
1 polymer ?
#
loop_
_entity_poly.entity_id
_entity_poly.type
_entity_poly.pdbx_seq_one_letter_code
_entity_poly.pdbx_strand_id
1 'polypeptide(L)'
;MTKRRGKGYKLDWKGPEVQKKFTEAVAEGFVDFALTVEKNAKAELYKGHGVVTGTLRRSIHIAQDGYNWSGDNVEPKGGGRNTKGQFTAGAPERGGKRVSALGRNGKLLLQVGSGMVYALWVEMGGQGFAGYRYLRNGLAKTKPMLRDFLKRRVERVFKKSKKK
;
A
#
# COMPACT_ATOMS: atom_id res chain seq x y z
N MET A 1 -50.24 -0.47 -46.20
CA MET A 1 -48.88 -0.51 -45.64
C MET A 1 -48.95 -0.72 -44.13
N THR A 2 -48.76 -1.97 -43.70
CA THR A 2 -48.80 -2.39 -42.30
C THR A 2 -47.52 -1.96 -41.59
N LYS A 3 -47.62 -0.97 -40.68
CA LYS A 3 -46.53 -0.59 -39.78
C LYS A 3 -46.23 -1.74 -38.82
N ARG A 4 -45.18 -2.53 -39.09
CA ARG A 4 -44.59 -3.44 -38.12
C ARG A 4 -43.95 -2.60 -37.00
N ARG A 5 -44.65 -2.42 -35.88
CA ARG A 5 -44.06 -1.93 -34.62
C ARG A 5 -43.17 -3.04 -34.07
N GLY A 6 -41.88 -3.02 -34.41
CA GLY A 6 -40.89 -3.77 -33.65
C GLY A 6 -40.95 -3.30 -32.20
N LYS A 7 -41.09 -4.23 -31.24
CA LYS A 7 -40.96 -3.92 -29.81
C LYS A 7 -39.53 -3.41 -29.60
N GLY A 8 -39.37 -2.09 -29.67
CA GLY A 8 -38.08 -1.43 -29.56
C GLY A 8 -37.49 -1.70 -28.17
N TYR A 9 -36.51 -2.60 -28.10
CA TYR A 9 -35.70 -2.74 -26.90
C TYR A 9 -34.94 -1.43 -26.71
N LYS A 10 -35.21 -0.71 -25.62
CA LYS A 10 -34.36 0.40 -25.16
C LYS A 10 -33.20 -0.22 -24.37
N LEU A 11 -32.00 -0.15 -24.92
CA LEU A 11 -30.78 -0.49 -24.21
C LEU A 11 -30.52 0.56 -23.11
N ASP A 12 -30.66 0.17 -21.84
CA ASP A 12 -30.23 1.01 -20.72
C ASP A 12 -28.72 0.80 -20.50
N TRP A 13 -27.92 1.60 -21.21
CA TRP A 13 -26.46 1.54 -21.12
C TRP A 13 -25.97 2.18 -19.82
N LYS A 14 -25.46 1.35 -18.90
CA LYS A 14 -24.87 1.77 -17.61
C LYS A 14 -23.36 2.05 -17.66
N GLY A 15 -22.82 2.42 -18.81
CA GLY A 15 -21.37 2.59 -19.01
C GLY A 15 -20.66 3.42 -17.91
N PRO A 16 -21.12 4.66 -17.62
CA PRO A 16 -20.49 5.49 -16.60
C PRO A 16 -20.51 4.87 -15.18
N GLU A 17 -21.63 4.23 -14.82
CA GLU A 17 -21.77 3.57 -13.52
C GLU A 17 -20.84 2.35 -13.40
N VAL A 18 -20.73 1.55 -14.47
CA VAL A 18 -19.84 0.39 -14.55
C VAL A 18 -18.39 0.84 -14.47
N GLN A 19 -18.02 1.90 -15.20
CA GLN A 19 -16.67 2.45 -15.18
C GLN A 19 -16.28 2.97 -13.79
N LYS A 20 -17.19 3.68 -13.10
CA LYS A 20 -16.98 4.14 -11.74
C LYS A 20 -16.73 2.97 -10.78
N LYS A 21 -17.63 1.97 -10.76
CA LYS A 21 -17.51 0.77 -9.91
C LYS A 21 -16.24 -0.02 -10.19
N PHE A 22 -15.87 -0.14 -11.47
CA PHE A 22 -14.63 -0.80 -11.86
C PHE A 22 -13.40 -0.04 -11.33
N THR A 23 -13.37 1.28 -11.48
CA THR A 23 -12.28 2.13 -11.01
C THR A 23 -12.12 2.05 -9.49
N GLU A 24 -13.22 2.12 -8.75
CA GLU A 24 -13.24 1.94 -7.29
C GLU A 24 -12.71 0.57 -6.88
N ALA A 25 -13.13 -0.50 -7.57
CA ALA A 25 -12.65 -1.86 -7.29
C ALA A 25 -11.15 -2.02 -7.56
N VAL A 26 -10.65 -1.43 -8.65
CA VAL A 26 -9.22 -1.44 -8.97
C VAL A 26 -8.43 -0.64 -7.93
N ALA A 27 -8.92 0.53 -7.52
CA ALA A 27 -8.30 1.32 -6.45
C ALA A 27 -8.21 0.54 -5.14
N GLU A 28 -9.28 -0.13 -4.71
CA GLU A 28 -9.25 -0.99 -3.52
C GLU A 28 -8.26 -2.15 -3.65
N GLY A 29 -8.18 -2.77 -4.83
CA GLY A 29 -7.23 -3.86 -5.10
C GLY A 29 -5.79 -3.37 -5.03
N PHE A 30 -5.54 -2.16 -5.51
CA PHE A 30 -4.23 -1.53 -5.45
C PHE A 30 -3.81 -1.19 -4.02
N VAL A 31 -4.75 -0.79 -3.16
CA VAL A 31 -4.50 -0.58 -1.72
C VAL A 31 -4.14 -1.91 -1.04
N ASP A 32 -4.87 -2.99 -1.30
CA ASP A 32 -4.56 -4.31 -0.72
C ASP A 32 -3.19 -4.82 -1.18
N PHE A 33 -2.84 -4.59 -2.45
CA PHE A 33 -1.51 -4.86 -2.98
C PHE A 33 -0.43 -4.08 -2.23
N ALA A 34 -0.60 -2.77 -2.07
CA ALA A 34 0.37 -1.92 -1.37
C ALA A 34 0.55 -2.33 0.11
N LEU A 35 -0.54 -2.66 0.82
CA LEU A 35 -0.47 -3.22 2.18
C LEU A 35 0.33 -4.53 2.23
N THR A 36 0.25 -5.35 1.19
CA THR A 36 1.01 -6.59 1.11
C THR A 36 2.50 -6.32 0.82
N VAL A 37 2.82 -5.31 0.02
CA VAL A 37 4.20 -4.81 -0.14
C VAL A 37 4.75 -4.35 1.21
N GLU A 38 4.01 -3.53 1.94
CA GLU A 38 4.39 -3.07 3.28
C GLU A 38 4.67 -4.25 4.23
N LYS A 39 3.75 -5.22 4.30
CA LYS A 39 3.90 -6.43 5.12
C LYS A 39 5.17 -7.19 4.77
N ASN A 40 5.41 -7.42 3.48
CA ASN A 40 6.58 -8.16 3.01
C ASN A 40 7.88 -7.39 3.29
N ALA A 41 7.90 -6.07 3.08
CA ALA A 41 9.05 -5.24 3.41
C ALA A 41 9.37 -5.26 4.91
N LYS A 42 8.35 -5.24 5.78
CA LYS A 42 8.53 -5.40 7.24
C LYS A 42 9.04 -6.78 7.63
N ALA A 43 8.71 -7.83 6.88
CA ALA A 43 9.15 -9.19 7.17
C ALA A 43 10.65 -9.41 6.90
N GLU A 44 11.25 -8.61 6.00
CA GLU A 44 12.70 -8.60 5.78
C GLU A 44 13.49 -8.02 6.96
N LEU A 45 12.81 -7.32 7.89
CA LEU A 45 13.44 -6.67 9.03
C LEU A 45 13.27 -7.51 10.30
N TYR A 46 14.37 -8.13 10.74
CA TYR A 46 14.47 -8.92 11.96
C TYR A 46 15.71 -8.55 12.77
N LYS A 47 15.81 -9.04 14.02
CA LYS A 47 16.91 -8.70 14.94
C LYS A 47 18.26 -9.07 14.30
N GLY A 48 19.18 -8.11 14.20
CA GLY A 48 20.46 -8.27 13.49
C GLY A 48 20.39 -7.96 11.99
N HIS A 49 19.22 -7.63 11.44
CA HIS A 49 18.99 -7.32 10.03
C HIS A 49 18.10 -6.07 9.89
N GLY A 50 18.68 -4.90 10.19
CA GLY A 50 18.01 -3.60 10.09
C GLY A 50 17.06 -3.25 11.24
N VAL A 51 16.93 -4.16 12.23
CA VAL A 51 16.14 -3.95 13.45
C VAL A 51 17.05 -3.81 14.66
N VAL A 52 17.23 -2.57 15.12
CA VAL A 52 17.86 -2.26 16.42
C VAL A 52 16.81 -2.22 17.53
N THR A 53 15.73 -1.45 17.33
CA THR A 53 14.64 -1.24 18.32
C THR A 53 13.23 -1.49 17.76
N GLY A 54 13.14 -2.03 16.53
CA GLY A 54 11.86 -2.21 15.80
C GLY A 54 11.30 -0.94 15.16
N THR A 55 11.93 0.22 15.43
CA THR A 55 11.47 1.53 14.97
C THR A 55 11.37 1.63 13.45
N LEU A 56 12.35 1.10 12.72
CA LEU A 56 12.33 1.09 11.26
C LEU A 56 11.14 0.31 10.75
N ARG A 57 10.97 -0.90 11.29
CA ARG A 57 9.86 -1.78 10.93
C ARG A 57 8.51 -1.13 11.17
N ARG A 58 8.32 -0.41 12.28
CA ARG A 58 7.07 0.33 12.59
C ARG A 58 6.86 1.56 11.72
N SER A 59 7.94 2.15 11.21
CA SER A 59 7.90 3.35 10.36
C SER A 59 7.51 3.05 8.90
N ILE A 60 7.68 1.80 8.44
CA ILE A 60 7.31 1.42 7.07
C ILE A 60 5.80 1.43 6.95
N HIS A 61 5.27 2.18 5.98
CA HIS A 61 3.84 2.24 5.73
C HIS A 61 3.51 2.61 4.30
N ILE A 62 2.25 2.39 3.93
CA ILE A 62 1.68 2.92 2.70
C ILE A 62 1.16 4.34 2.91
N ALA A 63 1.30 5.18 1.90
CA ALA A 63 0.87 6.57 1.93
C ALA A 63 0.25 7.01 0.59
N GLN A 64 -0.53 8.10 0.63
CA GLN A 64 -1.07 8.73 -0.56
C GLN A 64 0.03 9.44 -1.36
N ASP A 65 -0.25 9.72 -2.63
CA ASP A 65 0.65 10.59 -3.41
C ASP A 65 0.78 11.97 -2.74
N GLY A 66 2.00 12.50 -2.72
CA GLY A 66 2.30 13.78 -2.06
C GLY A 66 2.46 13.73 -0.53
N TYR A 67 2.50 12.53 0.07
CA TYR A 67 2.74 12.41 1.51
C TYR A 67 4.09 13.00 1.93
N ASN A 68 4.10 13.78 3.02
CA ASN A 68 5.32 14.36 3.57
C ASN A 68 6.07 13.37 4.47
N TRP A 69 6.92 12.56 3.86
CA TRP A 69 7.78 11.59 4.56
C TRP A 69 8.71 12.23 5.60
N SER A 70 9.17 13.46 5.40
CA SER A 70 10.11 14.09 6.35
C SER A 70 9.53 14.21 7.77
N GLY A 71 8.20 14.33 7.89
CA GLY A 71 7.49 14.35 9.17
C GLY A 71 7.55 13.02 9.93
N ASP A 72 8.03 11.94 9.32
CA ASP A 72 8.22 10.66 10.00
C ASP A 72 9.50 10.58 10.81
N ASN A 73 10.48 11.42 10.50
CA ASN A 73 11.78 11.44 11.15
C ASN A 73 11.69 12.16 12.50
N VAL A 74 10.93 11.56 13.41
CA VAL A 74 10.75 12.02 14.78
C VAL A 74 11.51 11.12 15.74
N GLU A 75 12.01 11.70 16.82
CA GLU A 75 12.56 10.93 17.92
C GLU A 75 11.49 9.99 18.51
N PRO A 76 11.87 8.80 19.00
CA PRO A 76 10.95 7.90 19.68
C PRO A 76 10.32 8.62 20.90
N LYS A 77 9.03 8.98 20.82
CA LYS A 77 8.32 9.63 21.93
C LYS A 77 8.19 8.67 23.10
N GLY A 78 8.61 9.13 24.30
CA GLY A 78 8.52 8.39 25.57
C GLY A 78 9.84 7.76 26.05
N GLY A 79 10.97 8.07 25.41
CA GLY A 79 12.25 7.41 25.64
C GLY A 79 12.92 7.76 26.96
N GLY A 80 12.45 7.17 28.06
CA GLY A 80 13.38 6.88 29.15
C GLY A 80 14.50 5.96 28.64
N ARG A 81 15.66 6.02 29.29
CA ARG A 81 16.59 4.89 29.25
C ARG A 81 16.19 3.95 30.37
N ASN A 82 16.21 2.64 30.14
CA ASN A 82 16.14 1.70 31.26
C ASN A 82 17.40 1.84 32.13
N THR A 83 17.44 1.17 33.27
CA THR A 83 18.60 1.11 34.18
C THR A 83 19.90 0.63 33.53
N LYS A 84 19.85 0.14 32.28
CA LYS A 84 21.01 -0.29 31.47
C LYS A 84 21.37 0.71 30.36
N GLY A 85 20.81 1.91 30.37
CA GLY A 85 21.08 2.93 29.36
C GLY A 85 20.41 2.69 28.01
N GLN A 86 19.53 1.69 27.87
CA GLN A 86 18.87 1.35 26.61
C GLN A 86 17.58 2.16 26.45
N PHE A 87 17.35 2.72 25.25
CA PHE A 87 16.10 3.41 24.93
C PHE A 87 14.89 2.48 25.10
N THR A 88 13.91 2.87 25.92
CA THR A 88 12.69 2.07 26.19
C THR A 88 11.48 2.46 25.34
N ALA A 89 11.52 3.56 24.60
CA ALA A 89 10.42 3.95 23.73
C ALA A 89 10.63 3.53 22.28
N GLY A 90 9.55 3.03 21.68
CA GLY A 90 9.44 2.85 20.23
C GLY A 90 8.74 4.03 19.57
N ALA A 91 9.10 4.35 18.33
CA ALA A 91 8.23 5.18 17.49
C ALA A 91 6.85 4.52 17.33
N PRO A 92 5.76 5.30 17.20
CA PRO A 92 4.42 4.77 16.98
C PRO A 92 4.36 3.88 15.73
N GLU A 93 3.49 2.86 15.76
CA GLU A 93 3.18 2.06 14.56
C GLU A 93 2.47 2.93 13.52
N ARG A 94 3.06 3.06 12.33
CA ARG A 94 2.52 3.87 11.24
C ARG A 94 1.85 3.04 10.16
N GLY A 95 2.22 1.78 10.01
CA GLY A 95 1.71 0.93 8.93
C GLY A 95 0.43 0.18 9.28
N GLY A 96 -0.02 -0.65 8.33
CA GLY A 96 -1.29 -1.36 8.39
C GLY A 96 -2.52 -0.48 8.19
N LYS A 97 -2.33 0.83 7.96
CA LYS A 97 -3.42 1.78 7.73
C LYS A 97 -3.80 1.78 6.25
N ARG A 98 -5.10 1.69 5.96
CA ARG A 98 -5.61 1.86 4.60
C ARG A 98 -5.52 3.32 4.21
N VAL A 99 -5.00 3.60 3.02
CA VAL A 99 -5.07 4.91 2.38
C VAL A 99 -5.85 4.79 1.08
N SER A 100 -6.50 5.87 0.63
CA SER A 100 -7.16 5.86 -0.68
C SER A 100 -6.15 6.11 -1.78
N ALA A 101 -6.15 5.27 -2.82
CA ALA A 101 -5.37 5.51 -4.02
C ALA A 101 -5.91 6.76 -4.73
N LEU A 102 -5.03 7.72 -5.02
CA LEU A 102 -5.41 8.94 -5.72
C LEU A 102 -5.35 8.68 -7.23
N GLY A 103 -6.45 9.00 -7.91
CA GLY A 103 -6.50 9.06 -9.37
C GLY A 103 -5.88 10.36 -9.87
N ARG A 104 -4.73 10.30 -10.55
CA ARG A 104 -4.08 11.45 -11.18
C ARG A 104 -3.77 11.12 -12.62
N ASN A 105 -4.33 11.90 -13.56
CA ASN A 105 -4.11 11.73 -15.01
C ASN A 105 -4.34 10.29 -15.51
N GLY A 106 -5.43 9.66 -15.06
CA GLY A 106 -5.76 8.27 -15.41
C GLY A 106 -4.90 7.20 -14.75
N LYS A 107 -4.03 7.58 -13.80
CA LYS A 107 -3.19 6.65 -13.03
C LYS A 107 -3.65 6.59 -11.58
N LEU A 108 -3.54 5.41 -10.97
CA LEU A 108 -3.66 5.25 -9.53
C LEU A 108 -2.27 5.28 -8.92
N LEU A 109 -2.07 6.18 -7.95
CA LEU A 109 -0.78 6.36 -7.28
C LEU A 109 -0.92 6.07 -5.79
N LEU A 110 0.05 5.31 -5.29
CA LEU A 110 0.29 5.01 -3.88
C LEU A 110 1.80 4.94 -3.67
N GLN A 111 2.24 5.32 -2.47
CA GLN A 111 3.63 5.30 -2.08
C GLN A 111 3.80 4.26 -0.96
N VAL A 112 4.94 3.56 -0.92
CA VAL A 112 5.30 2.66 0.18
C VAL A 112 6.74 2.97 0.57
N GLY A 113 6.97 3.23 1.85
CA GLY A 113 8.28 3.68 2.28
C GLY A 113 8.36 3.94 3.78
N SER A 114 9.42 4.63 4.16
CA SER A 114 9.66 5.17 5.49
C SER A 114 10.37 6.51 5.34
N GLY A 115 9.97 7.51 6.11
CA GLY A 115 10.64 8.80 6.12
C GLY A 115 11.78 8.94 7.13
N MET A 116 12.20 7.84 7.77
CA MET A 116 13.34 7.89 8.69
C MET A 116 14.65 8.01 7.92
N VAL A 117 15.53 8.92 8.32
CA VAL A 117 16.82 9.13 7.61
C VAL A 117 17.65 7.85 7.56
N TYR A 118 17.74 7.12 8.67
CA TYR A 118 18.52 5.89 8.71
C TYR A 118 17.89 4.74 7.90
N ALA A 119 16.60 4.82 7.55
CA ALA A 119 15.94 3.84 6.68
C ALA A 119 16.63 3.76 5.32
N LEU A 120 17.07 4.91 4.80
CA LEU A 120 17.80 5.01 3.53
C LEU A 120 19.12 4.24 3.60
N TRP A 121 19.87 4.38 4.69
CA TRP A 121 21.12 3.64 4.90
C TRP A 121 20.89 2.14 5.00
N VAL A 122 19.82 1.71 5.70
CA VAL A 122 19.45 0.28 5.78
C VAL A 122 18.99 -0.28 4.43
N GLU A 123 18.30 0.52 3.62
CA GLU A 123 17.81 0.12 2.30
C GLU A 123 18.95 0.06 1.26
N MET A 124 19.76 1.11 1.16
CA MET A 124 20.77 1.29 0.09
C MET A 124 22.18 0.84 0.46
N GLY A 125 22.49 0.77 1.76
CA GLY A 125 23.84 0.51 2.23
C GLY A 125 24.72 1.76 2.31
N GLY A 126 26.01 1.55 2.61
CA GLY A 126 27.06 2.55 2.72
C GLY A 126 28.45 1.91 2.61
N GLN A 127 29.51 2.61 3.01
CA GLN A 127 30.87 2.06 2.96
C GLN A 127 30.97 0.77 3.79
N GLY A 128 31.20 -0.36 3.14
CA GLY A 128 31.32 -1.69 3.75
C GLY A 128 30.00 -2.42 4.05
N PHE A 129 28.84 -1.81 3.79
CA PHE A 129 27.53 -2.44 4.00
C PHE A 129 26.68 -2.33 2.74
N ALA A 130 26.27 -3.46 2.15
CA ALA A 130 25.56 -3.48 0.87
C ALA A 130 24.09 -3.02 0.91
N GLY A 131 23.54 -2.79 2.11
CA GLY A 131 22.11 -2.55 2.31
C GLY A 131 21.29 -3.84 2.27
N TYR A 132 20.11 -3.84 2.89
CA TYR A 132 19.20 -4.98 2.91
C TYR A 132 18.12 -4.93 1.84
N ARG A 133 17.91 -3.77 1.20
CA ARG A 133 16.95 -3.58 0.09
C ARG A 133 15.54 -4.08 0.42
N TYR A 134 15.11 -3.91 1.67
CA TYR A 134 13.89 -4.51 2.21
C TYR A 134 12.63 -4.00 1.49
N LEU A 135 12.59 -2.72 1.07
CA LEU A 135 11.47 -2.20 0.28
C LEU A 135 11.44 -2.83 -1.11
N ARG A 136 12.60 -2.91 -1.79
CA ARG A 136 12.70 -3.54 -3.12
C ARG A 136 12.34 -5.02 -3.06
N ASN A 137 12.83 -5.75 -2.06
CA ASN A 137 12.52 -7.16 -1.87
C ASN A 137 11.03 -7.37 -1.56
N GLY A 138 10.45 -6.53 -0.70
CA GLY A 138 9.02 -6.54 -0.40
C GLY A 138 8.16 -6.31 -1.65
N LEU A 139 8.54 -5.36 -2.50
CA LEU A 139 7.88 -5.11 -3.78
C LEU A 139 8.05 -6.29 -4.75
N ALA A 140 9.27 -6.81 -4.89
CA ALA A 140 9.58 -7.93 -5.78
C ALA A 140 8.78 -9.19 -5.43
N LYS A 141 8.65 -9.50 -4.14
CA LYS A 141 7.83 -10.62 -3.64
C LYS A 141 6.35 -10.45 -3.94
N THR A 142 5.82 -9.22 -3.83
CA THR A 142 4.38 -8.97 -4.01
C THR A 142 3.99 -8.76 -5.47
N LYS A 143 4.88 -8.23 -6.31
CA LYS A 143 4.61 -7.85 -7.71
C LYS A 143 3.89 -8.94 -8.52
N PRO A 144 4.26 -10.24 -8.45
CA PRO A 144 3.57 -11.30 -9.19
C PRO A 144 2.08 -11.44 -8.81
N MET A 145 1.69 -11.02 -7.60
CA MET A 145 0.34 -11.14 -7.06
C MET A 145 -0.58 -9.99 -7.46
N LEU A 146 -0.08 -8.93 -8.12
CA LEU A 146 -0.85 -7.72 -8.42
C LEU A 146 -2.15 -8.04 -9.17
N ARG A 147 -2.06 -8.87 -10.21
CA ARG A 147 -3.23 -9.29 -11.00
C ARG A 147 -4.32 -9.91 -10.13
N ASP A 148 -3.96 -10.72 -9.15
CA ASP A 148 -4.91 -11.42 -8.29
C ASP A 148 -5.58 -10.48 -7.30
N PHE A 149 -4.87 -9.45 -6.80
CA PHE A 149 -5.49 -8.40 -5.99
C PHE A 149 -6.55 -7.63 -6.77
N LEU A 150 -6.21 -7.19 -7.99
CA LEU A 150 -7.14 -6.46 -8.85
C LEU A 150 -8.35 -7.33 -9.23
N LYS A 151 -8.09 -8.55 -9.72
CA LYS A 151 -9.13 -9.50 -10.15
C LYS A 151 -10.10 -9.81 -9.01
N ARG A 152 -9.60 -10.15 -7.81
CA ARG A 152 -10.46 -10.50 -6.66
C ARG A 152 -11.39 -9.35 -6.26
N ARG A 153 -10.94 -8.10 -6.33
CA ARG A 153 -11.77 -6.94 -6.00
C ARG A 153 -12.83 -6.67 -7.06
N VAL A 154 -12.44 -6.67 -8.34
CA VAL A 154 -13.37 -6.53 -9.46
C VAL A 154 -14.45 -7.62 -9.41
N GLU A 155 -14.05 -8.89 -9.30
CA GLU A 155 -15.01 -9.99 -9.21
C GLU A 155 -15.95 -9.86 -8.03
N ARG A 156 -15.47 -9.42 -6.86
CA ARG A 156 -16.32 -9.24 -5.68
C ARG A 156 -17.43 -8.21 -5.92
N VAL A 157 -17.12 -7.11 -6.60
CA VAL A 157 -18.09 -6.06 -6.93
C VAL A 157 -19.13 -6.56 -7.94
N PHE A 158 -18.69 -7.21 -9.01
CA PHE A 158 -19.58 -7.63 -10.11
C PHE A 158 -20.25 -9.00 -9.91
N LYS A 159 -19.76 -9.87 -9.01
CA LYS A 159 -20.49 -11.08 -8.60
C LYS A 159 -21.62 -10.75 -7.62
N LYS A 160 -21.42 -9.78 -6.71
CA LYS A 160 -22.47 -9.31 -5.79
C LYS A 160 -23.65 -8.67 -6.53
N SER A 161 -23.43 -8.06 -7.70
CA SER A 161 -24.52 -7.47 -8.49
C SER A 161 -25.40 -8.50 -9.22
N LYS A 162 -24.98 -9.77 -9.34
CA LYS A 162 -25.78 -10.83 -9.99
C LYS A 162 -26.75 -11.55 -9.03
N LYS A 163 -26.67 -11.28 -7.73
CA LYS A 163 -27.52 -11.92 -6.69
C LYS A 163 -28.72 -11.06 -6.27
N LYS A 164 -29.04 -10.01 -7.03
CA LYS A 164 -30.25 -9.19 -6.90
C LYS A 164 -31.03 -9.28 -8.19
#